data_AF-A0A5C7W2Z7-F1
#
_entry.id   AF-A0A5C7W2Z7-F1
#
_cell.length_a   1.000
_cell.length_b   1.000
_cell.length_c   1.000
_cell.angle_alpha   90.00
_cell.angle_beta   90.00
_cell.angle_gamma   90.00
#
_symmetry.space_group_name_H-M   'P 1'
#
loop_
_entity.id
_entity.type
_entity.pdbx_description
1 polymer ?
#
loop_
_entity_poly.entity_id
_entity_poly.type
_entity_poly.pdbx_seq_one_letter_code
_entity_poly.pdbx_strand_id
1 'polypeptide(L)'
;MSFYRSKRLWIAIGIFSLVLLLGANYGIKVMTSVYKTDLGNGVVIYADDYVKSGRWVFDCEYSRLIGREPLPAPIAELEQANKLNIGDMHTLSAADGKLAEAAIRAVTALPDWYKGLRYLYSSLDEYSELNTHVFDLLAKHEGRQWALRVRQSINNNGKSSFKITATPYDPETYVDYAKALQAAVRSCPVRQ
;
A
#
# COMPACT_ATOMS: atom_id res chain seq x y z
N MET A 1 58.41 21.39 -1.94
CA MET A 1 57.14 21.31 -1.19
C MET A 1 56.80 19.85 -0.97
N SER A 2 56.96 19.35 0.26
CA SER A 2 56.62 17.98 0.63
C SER A 2 55.10 17.88 0.78
N PHE A 3 54.44 17.16 -0.12
CA PHE A 3 53.04 16.78 0.06
C PHE A 3 52.98 15.71 1.15
N TYR A 4 52.87 16.13 2.40
CA TYR A 4 52.49 15.23 3.48
C TYR A 4 51.05 14.80 3.21
N ARG A 5 50.87 13.67 2.50
CA ARG A 5 49.58 13.03 2.25
C ARG A 5 48.97 12.66 3.60
N SER A 6 48.21 13.57 4.20
CA SER A 6 47.50 13.29 5.44
C SER A 6 46.37 12.31 5.09
N LYS A 7 46.61 11.02 5.35
CA LYS A 7 45.63 9.95 5.11
C LYS A 7 44.24 10.30 5.65
N ARG A 8 44.18 11.04 6.77
CA ARG A 8 42.94 11.53 7.41
C ARG A 8 42.17 12.54 6.56
N LEU A 9 42.83 13.45 5.84
CA LEU A 9 42.16 14.45 4.98
C LEU A 9 41.52 13.76 3.76
N TRP A 10 42.22 12.80 3.14
CA TRP A 10 41.66 12.02 2.03
C TRP A 10 40.49 11.14 2.44
N ILE A 11 40.54 10.55 3.64
CA ILE A 11 39.40 9.81 4.21
C ILE A 11 38.21 10.75 4.45
N ALA A 12 38.43 11.93 5.04
CA ALA A 12 37.38 12.91 5.27
C ALA A 12 36.74 13.43 3.97
N ILE A 13 37.55 13.73 2.95
CA ILE A 13 37.07 14.12 1.61
C ILE A 13 36.26 12.98 0.98
N GLY A 14 36.73 11.74 1.09
CA GLY A 14 36.02 10.57 0.56
C GLY A 14 34.64 10.38 1.19
N ILE A 15 34.56 10.46 2.53
CA ILE A 15 33.30 10.35 3.28
C ILE A 15 32.37 11.51 2.92
N PHE A 16 32.86 12.75 2.94
CA PHE A 16 32.05 13.93 2.65
C PHE A 16 31.54 13.95 1.20
N SER A 17 32.37 13.53 0.25
CA SER A 17 31.99 13.40 -1.15
C SER A 17 30.89 12.34 -1.35
N LEU A 18 30.97 11.22 -0.64
CA LEU A 18 29.92 10.20 -0.68
C LEU A 18 28.58 10.74 -0.15
N VAL A 19 28.61 11.46 0.97
CA VAL A 19 27.41 12.09 1.55
C VAL A 19 26.82 13.13 0.59
N LEU A 20 27.66 13.96 -0.03
CA LEU A 20 27.23 14.94 -1.04
C LEU A 20 26.59 14.27 -2.26
N LEU A 21 27.17 13.19 -2.76
CA LEU A 21 26.62 12.43 -3.89
C LEU A 21 25.25 11.83 -3.55
N LEU A 22 25.10 11.26 -2.36
CA LEU A 22 23.82 10.73 -1.89
C LEU A 22 22.77 11.84 -1.76
N GLY A 23 23.14 12.97 -1.17
CA GLY A 23 22.27 14.14 -1.03
C GLY A 23 21.84 14.74 -2.38
N ALA A 24 22.78 14.90 -3.31
CA ALA A 24 22.50 15.40 -4.65
C ALA A 24 21.58 14.44 -5.43
N ASN A 25 21.85 13.14 -5.37
CA ASN A 25 21.01 12.14 -6.04
C ASN A 25 19.59 12.11 -5.47
N TYR A 26 19.46 12.21 -4.15
CA TYR A 26 18.16 12.33 -3.49
C TYR A 26 17.42 13.60 -3.91
N GLY A 27 18.09 14.76 -3.91
CA GLY A 27 17.51 16.03 -4.36
C GLY A 27 17.03 15.98 -5.81
N ILE A 28 17.82 15.40 -6.71
CA ILE A 28 17.43 15.20 -8.13
C ILE A 28 16.20 14.29 -8.22
N LYS A 29 16.15 13.19 -7.46
CA LYS A 29 14.99 12.28 -7.45
C LYS A 29 13.72 13.01 -7.02
N VAL A 30 13.79 13.82 -5.96
CA VAL A 30 12.66 14.62 -5.46
C VAL A 30 12.18 15.63 -6.50
N MET A 31 13.11 16.34 -7.15
CA MET A 31 12.78 17.36 -8.15
C MET A 31 12.19 16.78 -9.44
N THR A 32 12.62 15.58 -9.84
CA THR A 32 12.25 14.97 -11.13
C THR A 32 11.14 13.93 -11.04
N SER A 33 10.72 13.59 -9.82
CA SER A 33 9.67 12.62 -9.56
C SER A 33 8.33 13.03 -10.18
N VAL A 34 7.76 12.11 -10.96
CA VAL A 34 6.44 12.25 -11.60
C VAL A 34 5.38 11.54 -10.78
N TYR A 35 5.73 10.39 -10.23
CA TYR A 35 4.82 9.53 -9.48
C TYR A 35 4.95 9.86 -8.00
N LYS A 36 4.39 10.99 -7.59
CA LYS A 36 4.39 11.42 -6.20
C LYS A 36 3.06 12.01 -5.75
N THR A 37 2.80 11.90 -4.46
CA THR A 37 1.67 12.55 -3.79
C THR A 37 2.16 13.23 -2.53
N ASP A 38 1.89 14.52 -2.39
CA ASP A 38 2.14 15.29 -1.16
C ASP A 38 0.94 15.11 -0.22
N LEU A 39 1.18 14.50 0.95
CA LEU A 39 0.18 14.25 1.97
C LEU A 39 0.07 15.40 3.00
N GLY A 40 0.81 16.48 2.79
CA GLY A 40 0.94 17.59 3.73
C GLY A 40 1.96 17.32 4.84
N ASN A 41 2.22 18.34 5.67
CA ASN A 41 3.15 18.27 6.80
C ASN A 41 4.58 17.78 6.44
N GLY A 42 5.01 18.00 5.20
CA GLY A 42 6.32 17.57 4.72
C GLY A 42 6.42 16.09 4.36
N VAL A 43 5.31 15.34 4.36
CA VAL A 43 5.27 13.94 3.95
C VAL A 43 4.91 13.86 2.47
N VAL A 44 5.85 13.35 1.66
CA VAL A 44 5.64 13.12 0.23
C VAL A 44 5.95 11.66 -0.08
N ILE A 45 4.99 10.98 -0.69
CA ILE A 45 5.14 9.61 -1.16
C ILE A 45 5.71 9.62 -2.57
N TYR A 46 6.80 8.87 -2.80
CA TYR A 46 7.46 8.75 -4.10
C TYR A 46 7.38 7.31 -4.60
N ALA A 47 6.79 7.10 -5.77
CA ALA A 47 6.54 5.79 -6.37
C ALA A 47 7.34 5.53 -7.65
N ASP A 48 8.24 6.43 -8.06
CA ASP A 48 8.95 6.33 -9.35
C ASP A 48 9.68 5.00 -9.53
N ASP A 49 10.33 4.47 -8.50
CA ASP A 49 11.10 3.22 -8.62
C ASP A 49 10.17 2.02 -8.80
N TYR A 50 8.99 2.02 -8.16
CA TYR A 50 7.97 1.00 -8.36
C TYR A 50 7.42 1.06 -9.79
N VAL A 51 7.10 2.25 -10.29
CA VAL A 51 6.58 2.40 -11.67
C VAL A 51 7.64 2.05 -12.71
N LYS A 52 8.90 2.48 -12.52
CA LYS A 52 10.03 2.13 -13.40
C LYS A 52 10.31 0.63 -13.45
N SER A 53 10.00 -0.11 -12.39
CA SER A 53 10.10 -1.59 -12.43
C SER A 53 9.15 -2.25 -13.43
N GLY A 54 8.17 -1.50 -13.97
CA GLY A 54 7.17 -1.98 -14.89
C GLY A 54 6.03 -2.77 -14.24
N ARG A 55 6.19 -3.22 -13.00
CA ARG A 55 5.20 -4.07 -12.30
C ARG A 55 4.01 -3.31 -11.71
N TRP A 56 4.14 -2.00 -11.55
CA TRP A 56 3.19 -1.19 -10.79
C TRP A 56 2.70 0.02 -11.59
N VAL A 57 1.46 0.40 -11.31
CA VAL A 57 0.89 1.70 -11.66
C VAL A 57 0.65 2.45 -10.35
N PHE A 58 1.10 3.69 -10.27
CA PHE A 58 0.83 4.54 -9.12
C PHE A 58 -0.45 5.34 -9.36
N ASP A 59 -1.31 5.38 -8.35
CA ASP A 59 -2.51 6.17 -8.29
C ASP A 59 -2.21 7.45 -7.48
N CYS A 60 -2.04 8.58 -8.17
CA CYS A 60 -1.67 9.84 -7.53
C CYS A 60 -2.81 10.46 -6.71
N GLU A 61 -4.08 10.13 -7.01
CA GLU A 61 -5.24 10.65 -6.29
C GLU A 61 -5.37 10.01 -4.91
N TYR A 62 -5.18 8.69 -4.84
CA TYR A 62 -5.34 7.92 -3.61
C TYR A 62 -4.01 7.49 -2.96
N SER A 63 -2.88 7.91 -3.53
CA SER A 63 -1.52 7.56 -3.07
C SER A 63 -1.32 6.04 -2.87
N ARG A 64 -1.76 5.24 -3.86
CA ARG A 64 -1.69 3.77 -3.80
C ARG A 64 -0.99 3.18 -5.02
N LEU A 65 -0.42 2.00 -4.85
CA LEU A 65 0.16 1.19 -5.91
C LEU A 65 -0.82 0.13 -6.37
N ILE A 66 -0.96 -0.04 -7.67
CA ILE A 66 -1.77 -1.10 -8.26
C ILE A 66 -0.85 -1.98 -9.09
N GLY A 67 -0.72 -3.24 -8.71
CA GLY A 67 0.03 -4.22 -9.51
C GLY A 67 -0.60 -4.36 -10.89
N ARG A 68 0.20 -4.37 -11.96
CA ARG A 68 -0.28 -4.71 -13.31
C ARG A 68 -0.74 -6.15 -13.42
N GLU A 69 -0.19 -7.00 -12.56
CA GLU A 69 -0.65 -8.35 -12.30
C GLU A 69 -1.19 -8.39 -10.86
N PRO A 70 -2.40 -8.91 -10.63
CA PRO A 70 -2.95 -9.06 -9.29
C PRO A 70 -2.05 -9.92 -8.40
N LEU A 71 -1.82 -9.48 -7.16
CA LEU A 71 -1.12 -10.31 -6.19
C LEU A 71 -1.99 -11.50 -5.75
N PRO A 72 -1.40 -12.67 -5.46
CA PRO A 72 -2.15 -13.77 -4.87
C PRO A 72 -2.62 -13.41 -3.45
N ALA A 73 -3.67 -14.07 -2.99
CA ALA A 73 -4.09 -13.99 -1.60
C ALA A 73 -2.95 -14.47 -0.67
N PRO A 74 -2.68 -13.78 0.46
CA PRO A 74 -1.55 -14.07 1.34
C PRO A 74 -1.92 -15.20 2.31
N ILE A 75 -2.17 -16.40 1.78
CA ILE A 75 -2.71 -17.55 2.53
C ILE A 75 -1.73 -17.97 3.63
N ALA A 76 -0.45 -18.14 3.28
CA ALA A 76 0.57 -18.57 4.23
C ALA A 76 0.73 -17.55 5.37
N GLU A 77 0.69 -16.26 5.07
CA GLU A 77 0.79 -15.20 6.05
C GLU A 77 -0.47 -15.11 6.93
N LEU A 78 -1.66 -15.32 6.35
CA LEU A 78 -2.92 -15.36 7.10
C LEU A 78 -2.94 -16.51 8.10
N GLU A 79 -2.50 -17.70 7.68
CA GLU A 79 -2.37 -18.88 8.55
C GLU A 79 -1.34 -18.64 9.67
N GLN A 80 -0.19 -18.04 9.34
CA GLN A 80 0.86 -17.73 10.32
C GLN A 80 0.49 -16.62 11.29
N ALA A 81 -0.30 -15.64 10.87
CA ALA A 81 -0.67 -14.51 11.71
C ALA A 81 -1.52 -14.93 12.91
N ASN A 82 -2.15 -16.12 12.87
CA ASN A 82 -3.01 -16.72 13.90
C ASN A 82 -4.19 -15.86 14.38
N LYS A 83 -4.30 -14.62 13.90
CA LYS A 83 -5.28 -13.63 14.33
C LYS A 83 -5.62 -12.67 13.19
N LEU A 84 -6.89 -12.68 12.81
CA LEU A 84 -7.52 -11.66 11.99
C LEU A 84 -8.29 -10.71 12.90
N ASN A 85 -7.87 -9.44 12.98
CA ASN A 85 -8.58 -8.46 13.81
C ASN A 85 -9.69 -7.80 13.00
N ILE A 86 -10.82 -7.53 13.63
CA ILE A 86 -11.82 -6.62 13.04
C ILE A 86 -11.29 -5.20 13.21
N GLY A 87 -11.20 -4.46 12.11
CA GLY A 87 -10.76 -3.06 12.10
C GLY A 87 -11.91 -2.10 12.37
N ASP A 88 -11.56 -0.83 12.63
CA ASP A 88 -12.54 0.22 12.84
C ASP A 88 -13.27 0.57 11.54
N MET A 89 -14.60 0.69 11.60
CA MET A 89 -15.48 0.98 10.47
C MET A 89 -16.09 2.37 10.63
N HIS A 90 -15.23 3.40 10.75
CA HIS A 90 -15.62 4.77 11.12
C HIS A 90 -16.67 5.42 10.23
N THR A 91 -16.81 4.97 8.98
CA THR A 91 -17.80 5.49 8.03
C THR A 91 -19.19 4.90 8.22
N LEU A 92 -19.35 3.86 9.05
CA LEU A 92 -20.64 3.21 9.29
C LEU A 92 -21.35 3.78 10.52
N SER A 93 -22.68 3.75 10.46
CA SER A 93 -23.52 3.96 11.65
C SER A 93 -23.24 2.86 12.68
N ALA A 94 -23.53 3.11 13.97
CA ALA A 94 -23.35 2.09 15.00
C ALA A 94 -24.20 0.81 14.76
N ALA A 95 -25.37 0.96 14.13
CA ALA A 95 -26.21 -0.17 13.74
C ALA A 95 -25.59 -0.97 12.58
N ASP A 96 -25.14 -0.29 11.52
CA ASP A 96 -24.47 -0.94 10.40
C ASP A 96 -23.14 -1.58 10.81
N GLY A 97 -22.41 -0.96 11.75
CA GLY A 97 -21.18 -1.51 12.32
C GLY A 97 -21.40 -2.88 12.96
N LYS A 98 -22.47 -3.06 13.74
CA LYS A 98 -22.81 -4.37 14.33
C LYS A 98 -23.15 -5.42 13.27
N LEU A 99 -23.91 -5.03 12.24
CA LEU A 99 -24.26 -5.93 11.14
C LEU A 99 -23.01 -6.30 10.31
N ALA A 100 -22.10 -5.35 10.11
CA ALA A 100 -20.83 -5.57 9.43
C ALA A 100 -19.94 -6.54 10.23
N GLU A 101 -19.85 -6.38 11.56
CA GLU A 101 -19.14 -7.32 12.43
C GLU A 101 -19.72 -8.74 12.36
N ALA A 102 -21.06 -8.87 12.37
CA ALA A 102 -21.73 -10.15 12.25
C ALA A 102 -21.42 -10.82 10.89
N ALA A 103 -21.50 -10.05 9.80
CA ALA A 103 -21.15 -10.52 8.47
C ALA A 103 -19.68 -10.97 8.38
N ILE A 104 -18.75 -10.19 8.93
CA ILE A 104 -17.33 -10.56 9.00
C ILE A 104 -17.18 -11.91 9.73
N ARG A 105 -17.73 -12.03 10.94
CA ARG A 105 -17.60 -13.26 11.74
C ARG A 105 -18.17 -14.47 11.00
N ALA A 106 -19.35 -14.33 10.39
CA ALA A 106 -19.99 -15.40 9.64
C ALA A 106 -19.16 -15.83 8.42
N VAL A 107 -18.62 -14.87 7.67
CA VAL A 107 -17.79 -15.16 6.48
C VAL A 107 -16.47 -15.81 6.89
N THR A 108 -15.80 -15.30 7.92
CA THR A 108 -14.50 -15.81 8.37
C THR A 108 -14.59 -17.15 9.11
N ALA A 109 -15.80 -17.54 9.54
CA ALA A 109 -16.05 -18.86 10.13
C ALA A 109 -16.14 -19.98 9.07
N LEU A 110 -16.32 -19.63 7.80
CA LEU A 110 -16.30 -20.62 6.72
C LEU A 110 -14.87 -21.13 6.48
N PRO A 111 -14.68 -22.45 6.32
CA PRO A 111 -13.41 -22.98 5.84
C PRO A 111 -13.03 -22.32 4.51
N ASP A 112 -11.74 -22.06 4.31
CA ASP A 112 -11.20 -21.53 3.06
C ASP A 112 -11.79 -20.19 2.57
N TRP A 113 -12.42 -19.40 3.44
CA TRP A 113 -13.01 -18.09 3.08
C TRP A 113 -12.02 -17.18 2.33
N TYR A 114 -10.73 -17.29 2.66
CA TYR A 114 -9.64 -16.53 2.07
C TYR A 114 -9.38 -16.83 0.59
N LYS A 115 -9.85 -17.98 0.06
CA LYS A 115 -9.73 -18.31 -1.38
C LYS A 115 -10.54 -17.36 -2.26
N GLY A 116 -11.53 -16.69 -1.70
CA GLY A 116 -12.33 -15.68 -2.40
C GLY A 116 -11.69 -14.28 -2.44
N LEU A 117 -10.55 -14.08 -1.74
CA LEU A 117 -9.87 -12.79 -1.71
C LEU A 117 -9.33 -12.43 -3.08
N ARG A 118 -9.57 -11.19 -3.50
CA ARG A 118 -9.03 -10.64 -4.74
C ARG A 118 -8.18 -9.43 -4.41
N TYR A 119 -7.05 -9.32 -5.06
CA TYR A 119 -6.15 -8.20 -4.85
C TYR A 119 -6.79 -6.91 -5.36
N LEU A 120 -6.70 -5.83 -4.57
CA LEU A 120 -7.24 -4.54 -4.93
C LEU A 120 -6.13 -3.51 -5.19
N TYR A 121 -5.28 -3.26 -4.19
CA TYR A 121 -4.14 -2.36 -4.30
C TYR A 121 -3.12 -2.60 -3.18
N SER A 122 -2.02 -1.86 -3.23
CA SER A 122 -0.98 -1.79 -2.21
C SER A 122 -0.71 -0.34 -1.84
N SER A 123 -0.06 -0.10 -0.72
CA SER A 123 0.24 1.26 -0.28
C SER A 123 1.68 1.35 0.21
N LEU A 124 2.22 2.55 0.05
CA LEU A 124 3.51 2.94 0.56
C LEU A 124 3.33 3.65 1.91
N ASP A 125 4.31 3.50 2.79
CA ASP A 125 4.40 4.27 4.03
C ASP A 125 5.01 5.65 3.81
N GLU A 126 5.14 6.44 4.86
CA GLU A 126 5.76 7.78 4.83
C GLU A 126 7.21 7.81 4.32
N TYR A 127 7.90 6.66 4.31
CA TYR A 127 9.25 6.50 3.77
C TYR A 127 9.25 6.02 2.31
N SER A 128 8.07 5.95 1.68
CA SER A 128 7.87 5.42 0.34
C SER A 128 8.19 3.93 0.22
N GLU A 129 8.10 3.18 1.32
CA GLU A 129 8.29 1.73 1.34
C GLU A 129 6.96 0.99 1.30
N LEU A 130 6.89 -0.06 0.48
CA LEU A 130 5.69 -0.90 0.41
C LEU A 130 5.50 -1.61 1.74
N ASN A 131 4.37 -1.34 2.40
CA ASN A 131 4.07 -1.90 3.72
C ASN A 131 2.64 -2.45 3.84
N THR A 132 1.79 -2.27 2.82
CA THR A 132 0.39 -2.65 2.91
C THR A 132 -0.07 -3.31 1.62
N HIS A 133 -0.83 -4.40 1.75
CA HIS A 133 -1.66 -4.96 0.67
C HIS A 133 -3.12 -4.97 1.10
N VAL A 134 -4.01 -4.63 0.16
CA VAL A 134 -5.46 -4.63 0.38
C VAL A 134 -6.10 -5.60 -0.59
N PHE A 135 -6.89 -6.49 -0.02
CA PHE A 135 -7.68 -7.48 -0.74
C PHE A 135 -9.16 -7.25 -0.45
N ASP A 136 -10.02 -7.59 -1.40
CA ASP A 136 -11.47 -7.52 -1.22
C ASP A 136 -12.13 -8.90 -1.32
N LEU A 137 -13.31 -8.99 -0.74
CA LEU A 137 -14.17 -10.17 -0.78
C LEU A 137 -15.62 -9.71 -0.74
N LEU A 138 -16.39 -10.07 -1.78
CA LEU A 138 -17.84 -9.87 -1.78
C LEU A 138 -18.51 -11.08 -1.13
N ALA A 139 -19.38 -10.84 -0.16
CA ALA A 139 -20.12 -11.91 0.51
C ALA A 139 -21.56 -11.49 0.82
N LYS A 140 -22.45 -12.47 0.90
CA LYS A 140 -23.84 -12.26 1.28
C LYS A 140 -24.06 -12.75 2.71
N HIS A 141 -24.69 -11.93 3.54
CA HIS A 141 -25.08 -12.28 4.90
C HIS A 141 -26.43 -11.65 5.21
N GLU A 142 -27.38 -12.45 5.71
CA GLU A 142 -28.76 -12.03 6.04
C GLU A 142 -29.44 -11.24 4.91
N GLY A 143 -29.32 -11.72 3.68
CA GLY A 143 -29.95 -11.10 2.51
C GLY A 143 -29.22 -9.86 1.96
N ARG A 144 -28.29 -9.27 2.71
CA ARG A 144 -27.50 -8.10 2.30
C ARG A 144 -26.15 -8.52 1.70
N GLN A 145 -25.72 -7.82 0.64
CA GLN A 145 -24.39 -7.98 0.08
C GLN A 145 -23.41 -7.02 0.77
N TRP A 146 -22.24 -7.54 1.12
CA TRP A 146 -21.18 -6.85 1.84
C TRP A 146 -19.89 -6.86 1.02
N ALA A 147 -19.19 -5.74 1.02
CA ALA A 147 -17.83 -5.62 0.52
C ALA A 147 -16.85 -5.66 1.70
N LEU A 148 -16.23 -6.82 1.90
CA LEU A 148 -15.20 -7.00 2.93
C LEU A 148 -13.85 -6.56 2.37
N ARG A 149 -13.04 -5.92 3.19
CA ARG A 149 -11.66 -5.54 2.87
C ARG A 149 -10.71 -6.16 3.89
N VAL A 150 -9.77 -6.94 3.42
CA VAL A 150 -8.68 -7.48 4.23
C VAL A 150 -7.42 -6.66 3.95
N ARG A 151 -6.97 -5.95 4.97
CA ARG A 151 -5.71 -5.21 4.96
C ARG A 151 -4.63 -6.06 5.60
N GLN A 152 -3.62 -6.40 4.81
CA GLN A 152 -2.35 -6.92 5.28
C GLN A 152 -1.40 -5.74 5.52
N SER A 153 -0.91 -5.60 6.74
CA SER A 153 0.18 -4.68 7.08
C SER A 153 1.45 -5.47 7.31
N ILE A 154 2.53 -5.10 6.63
CA ILE A 154 3.86 -5.68 6.72
C ILE A 154 4.73 -4.70 7.50
N ASN A 155 5.31 -5.14 8.61
CA ASN A 155 6.25 -4.32 9.38
C ASN A 155 7.68 -4.40 8.80
N ASN A 156 8.58 -3.60 9.36
CA ASN A 156 9.99 -3.52 8.90
C ASN A 156 10.76 -4.85 9.00
N ASN A 157 10.27 -5.81 9.78
CA ASN A 157 10.85 -7.15 9.90
C ASN A 157 10.21 -8.15 8.92
N GLY A 158 9.37 -7.69 7.99
CA GLY A 158 8.63 -8.53 7.05
C GLY A 158 7.45 -9.28 7.67
N LYS A 159 7.12 -9.03 8.95
CA LYS A 159 6.02 -9.74 9.62
C LYS A 159 4.68 -9.13 9.24
N SER A 160 3.77 -9.99 8.79
CA SER A 160 2.40 -9.61 8.43
C SER A 160 1.47 -9.56 9.63
N SER A 161 0.53 -8.62 9.59
CA SER A 161 -0.62 -8.54 10.48
C SER A 161 -1.85 -8.17 9.67
N PHE A 162 -3.03 -8.63 10.11
CA PHE A 162 -4.25 -8.51 9.32
C PHE A 162 -5.36 -7.79 10.08
N LYS A 163 -6.05 -6.92 9.34
CA LYS A 163 -7.32 -6.32 9.73
C LYS A 163 -8.37 -6.59 8.66
N ILE A 164 -9.59 -6.92 9.06
CA ILE A 164 -10.75 -7.04 8.17
C ILE A 164 -11.80 -5.99 8.54
N THR A 165 -12.36 -5.34 7.53
CA THR A 165 -13.52 -4.46 7.66
C THR A 165 -14.58 -4.86 6.65
N ALA A 166 -15.81 -4.39 6.81
CA ALA A 166 -16.88 -4.61 5.86
C ALA A 166 -17.70 -3.34 5.71
N THR A 167 -18.15 -3.06 4.50
CA THR A 167 -19.15 -2.04 4.23
C THR A 167 -20.28 -2.64 3.41
N PRO A 168 -21.51 -2.09 3.50
CA PRO A 168 -22.57 -2.47 2.58
C PRO A 168 -22.08 -2.34 1.13
N TYR A 169 -22.39 -3.33 0.29
CA TYR A 169 -22.05 -3.25 -1.12
C TYR A 169 -22.94 -2.22 -1.81
N ASP A 170 -22.32 -1.34 -2.56
CA ASP A 170 -22.97 -0.36 -3.42
C ASP A 170 -22.28 -0.39 -4.79
N PRO A 171 -22.99 -0.79 -5.87
CA PRO A 171 -22.40 -0.91 -7.20
C PRO A 171 -21.89 0.41 -7.79
N GLU A 172 -22.43 1.56 -7.35
CA GLU A 172 -22.03 2.88 -7.85
C GLU A 172 -20.68 3.30 -7.30
N THR A 173 -20.44 3.03 -6.02
CA THR A 173 -19.21 3.42 -5.32
C THR A 173 -18.19 2.29 -5.21
N TYR A 174 -18.57 1.04 -5.50
CA TYR A 174 -17.67 -0.10 -5.45
C TYR A 174 -16.65 -0.08 -6.59
N VAL A 175 -15.38 0.01 -6.18
CA VAL A 175 -14.21 -0.02 -7.04
C VAL A 175 -13.57 -1.41 -6.92
N ASP A 176 -13.67 -2.19 -7.99
CA ASP A 176 -12.91 -3.43 -8.15
C ASP A 176 -11.49 -3.16 -8.68
N TYR A 177 -10.67 -4.21 -8.77
CA TYR A 177 -9.30 -4.13 -9.26
C TYR A 177 -9.18 -3.49 -10.65
N ALA A 178 -10.05 -3.86 -11.58
CA ALA A 178 -9.97 -3.37 -12.96
C ALA A 178 -10.29 -1.87 -13.03
N LYS A 179 -11.34 -1.43 -12.31
CA LYS A 179 -11.67 -0.02 -12.16
C LYS A 179 -10.53 0.75 -11.49
N ALA A 180 -9.95 0.19 -10.42
CA ALA A 180 -8.82 0.81 -9.71
C ALA A 180 -7.62 1.00 -10.65
N LEU A 181 -7.24 -0.04 -11.40
CA LEU A 181 -6.12 0.02 -12.34
C LEU A 181 -6.35 1.08 -13.43
N GLN A 182 -7.55 1.14 -14.00
CA GLN A 182 -7.88 2.14 -15.02
C GLN A 182 -7.83 3.56 -14.47
N ALA A 183 -8.34 3.78 -13.24
CA ALA A 183 -8.26 5.08 -12.58
C ALA A 183 -6.80 5.49 -12.33
N ALA A 184 -5.98 4.58 -11.80
CA ALA A 184 -4.57 4.84 -11.51
C ALA A 184 -3.77 5.25 -12.75
N VAL A 185 -3.98 4.57 -13.89
CA VAL A 185 -3.29 4.88 -15.17
C VAL A 185 -3.53 6.33 -15.61
N ARG A 186 -4.68 6.93 -15.25
CA ARG A 186 -5.07 8.30 -15.62
C ARG A 186 -4.83 9.33 -14.52
N SER A 187 -4.51 8.88 -13.31
CA SER A 187 -4.47 9.73 -12.12
C SER A 187 -3.27 10.67 -12.07
N CYS A 188 -2.11 10.20 -12.54
CA CYS A 188 -0.88 10.96 -12.46
C CYS A 188 -0.71 11.87 -13.69
N PRO A 189 -0.13 13.06 -13.54
CA PRO A 189 0.11 13.96 -14.66
C PRO A 189 1.04 13.29 -15.68
N VAL A 190 0.60 13.22 -16.92
CA VAL A 190 1.47 12.84 -18.05
C VAL A 190 2.41 14.01 -18.29
N ARG A 191 3.72 13.78 -18.32
CA ARG A 191 4.67 14.83 -18.72
C ARG A 191 4.27 15.33 -20.11
N GLN A 192 3.93 16.63 -20.22
CA GLN A 192 3.89 17.34 -21.49
C GLN A 192 5.30 17.54 -22.03
#